data_AF-A0A443RS74-F1
#
_entry.id   AF-A0A443RS74-F1
#
_cell.length_a   1.000
_cell.length_b   1.000
_cell.length_c   1.000
_cell.angle_alpha   90.00
_cell.angle_beta   90.00
_cell.angle_gamma   90.00
#
_symmetry.space_group_name_H-M   'P 1'
#
loop_
_entity.id
_entity.type
_entity.pdbx_description
1 polymer ?
#
loop_
_entity_poly.entity_id
_entity_poly.type
_entity_poly.pdbx_seq_one_letter_code
_entity_poly.pdbx_strand_id
1 'polypeptide(L)'
;MYPIDSGDQLKWLTSELYETEKAGKKAYIVMHIPIDNRECTEAWTWNYIRIIERFQKIILGQFFGHYHSAEYRVMYPLDGSNTVIGVQFLSPSVTTFSGSNTAYRLYFVDNEGYVTDFETNYIPLDQANNGNVYWEKISNRSGYNLRNMQSFDVFRQGMSLSEMREYCLL
;
A
#
# COMPACT_ATOMS: atom_id res chain seq x y z
N MET A 1 21.33 -18.59 -13.77
CA MET A 1 20.20 -19.22 -13.05
C MET A 1 19.05 -18.24 -13.19
N TYR A 2 18.06 -18.53 -14.02
CA TYR A 2 16.88 -17.66 -14.11
C TYR A 2 16.19 -17.63 -12.74
N PRO A 3 15.66 -16.50 -12.27
CA PRO A 3 14.98 -16.45 -10.98
C PRO A 3 13.79 -17.41 -11.01
N ILE A 4 13.93 -18.51 -10.27
CA ILE A 4 12.88 -19.47 -9.96
C ILE A 4 12.10 -18.90 -8.77
N ASP A 5 10.77 -19.08 -8.75
CA ASP A 5 9.88 -18.71 -7.64
C ASP A 5 10.45 -19.25 -6.31
N SER A 6 11.12 -18.39 -5.56
CA SER A 6 11.92 -18.81 -4.42
C SER A 6 11.00 -19.19 -3.27
N GLY A 7 11.03 -20.47 -2.90
CA GLY A 7 10.11 -21.02 -1.89
C GLY A 7 8.69 -21.26 -2.40
N ASP A 8 8.48 -21.30 -3.73
CA ASP A 8 7.15 -21.49 -4.35
C ASP A 8 6.10 -20.47 -3.87
N GLN A 9 6.54 -19.25 -3.52
CA GLN A 9 5.70 -18.26 -2.86
C GLN A 9 4.60 -17.74 -3.80
N LEU A 10 4.91 -17.46 -5.07
CA LEU A 10 3.91 -17.00 -6.03
C LEU A 10 2.94 -18.12 -6.42
N LYS A 11 3.42 -19.36 -6.50
CA LYS A 11 2.56 -20.54 -6.69
C LYS A 11 1.60 -20.74 -5.52
N TRP A 12 2.09 -20.63 -4.29
CA TRP A 12 1.26 -20.70 -3.09
C TRP A 12 0.22 -19.56 -3.08
N LEU A 13 0.66 -18.31 -3.28
CA LEU A 13 -0.23 -17.14 -3.33
C LEU A 13 -1.36 -17.33 -4.37
N THR A 14 -1.01 -17.80 -5.57
CA THR A 14 -1.98 -18.08 -6.63
C THR A 14 -3.03 -19.11 -6.19
N SER A 15 -2.60 -20.15 -5.47
CA SER A 15 -3.48 -21.22 -4.99
C SER A 15 -4.42 -20.72 -3.89
N GLU A 16 -3.92 -19.92 -2.94
CA GLU A 16 -4.74 -19.33 -1.88
C GLU A 16 -5.78 -18.35 -2.42
N LEU A 17 -5.39 -17.49 -3.38
CA LEU A 17 -6.31 -16.56 -4.02
C LEU A 17 -7.38 -17.31 -4.84
N TYR A 18 -7.01 -18.40 -5.50
CA TYR A 18 -7.97 -19.24 -6.23
C TYR A 18 -9.00 -19.87 -5.30
N GLU A 19 -8.58 -20.51 -4.20
CA GLU A 19 -9.54 -21.09 -3.25
C GLU A 19 -10.36 -20.00 -2.53
N THR A 20 -9.79 -18.81 -2.29
CA THR A 20 -10.52 -17.65 -1.76
C THR A 20 -11.62 -17.18 -2.72
N GLU A 21 -11.31 -17.07 -4.02
CA GLU A 21 -12.26 -16.69 -5.07
C GLU A 21 -13.40 -17.71 -5.14
N LYS A 22 -13.06 -19.00 -5.17
CA LYS A 22 -14.03 -20.11 -5.21
C LYS A 22 -14.92 -20.16 -3.98
N ALA A 23 -14.41 -19.77 -2.82
CA ALA A 23 -15.18 -19.63 -1.58
C ALA A 23 -16.05 -18.36 -1.53
N GLY A 24 -16.03 -17.50 -2.56
CA GLY A 24 -16.75 -16.22 -2.58
C GLY A 24 -16.22 -15.21 -1.57
N LYS A 25 -14.99 -15.39 -1.09
CA LYS A 25 -14.34 -14.54 -0.09
C LYS A 25 -13.48 -13.46 -0.75
N LYS A 26 -12.99 -12.55 0.09
CA LYS A 26 -12.10 -11.46 -0.26
C LYS A 26 -10.79 -11.61 0.50
N ALA A 27 -9.74 -10.97 0.01
CA ALA A 27 -8.40 -11.05 0.58
C ALA A 27 -7.77 -9.66 0.75
N TYR A 28 -6.95 -9.54 1.78
CA TYR A 28 -5.88 -8.55 1.84
C TYR A 28 -4.55 -9.25 1.64
N ILE A 29 -3.60 -8.54 1.04
CA ILE A 29 -2.20 -9.00 0.96
C ILE A 29 -1.37 -8.12 1.88
N VAL A 30 -0.52 -8.73 2.68
CA VAL A 30 0.43 -8.02 3.56
C VAL A 30 1.82 -8.53 3.25
N MET A 31 2.73 -7.62 2.89
CA MET A 31 4.10 -7.94 2.48
C MET A 31 5.05 -6.84 2.95
N HIS A 32 6.32 -7.15 3.21
CA HIS A 32 7.25 -6.12 3.73
C HIS A 32 7.74 -5.18 2.63
N ILE A 33 8.36 -5.74 1.58
CA ILE A 33 9.05 -5.02 0.50
C ILE A 33 8.06 -4.77 -0.64
N PRO A 34 7.80 -3.52 -1.07
CA PRO A 34 6.98 -3.24 -2.24
C PRO A 34 7.59 -3.74 -3.55
N ILE A 35 6.75 -4.03 -4.53
CA ILE A 35 7.12 -4.83 -5.72
C ILE A 35 8.02 -4.12 -6.74
N ASP A 36 8.10 -2.80 -6.67
CA ASP A 36 8.97 -1.93 -7.50
C ASP A 36 10.35 -1.69 -6.84
N ASN A 37 10.60 -2.29 -5.67
CA ASN A 37 11.90 -2.26 -5.05
C ASN A 37 12.88 -3.16 -5.81
N ARG A 38 14.15 -2.76 -5.87
CA ARG A 38 15.24 -3.53 -6.48
C ARG A 38 15.48 -4.91 -5.87
N GLU A 39 14.99 -5.14 -4.66
CA GLU A 39 15.04 -6.45 -3.98
C GLU A 39 14.07 -7.46 -4.61
N CYS A 40 13.06 -7.00 -5.34
CA CYS A 40 12.22 -7.83 -6.18
C CYS A 40 12.86 -7.98 -7.57
N THR A 41 13.09 -9.23 -8.00
CA THR A 41 13.52 -9.47 -9.39
C THR A 41 12.39 -9.11 -10.37
N GLU A 42 12.74 -8.61 -11.54
CA GLU A 42 11.77 -8.23 -12.58
C GLU A 42 10.80 -9.38 -12.91
N ALA A 43 11.30 -10.61 -13.05
CA ALA A 43 10.47 -11.78 -13.28
C ALA A 43 9.47 -12.02 -12.15
N TRP A 44 9.88 -11.84 -10.89
CA TRP A 44 8.97 -11.98 -9.75
C TRP A 44 7.90 -10.89 -9.79
N THR A 45 8.29 -9.63 -9.99
CA THR A 45 7.38 -8.48 -10.06
C THR A 45 6.35 -8.64 -11.17
N TRP A 46 6.75 -9.08 -12.37
CA TRP A 46 5.82 -9.29 -13.48
C TRP A 46 4.82 -10.42 -13.21
N ASN A 47 5.27 -11.52 -12.61
CA ASN A 47 4.36 -12.61 -12.26
C ASN A 47 3.41 -12.18 -11.13
N TYR A 48 3.88 -11.43 -10.14
CA TYR A 48 3.03 -10.85 -9.11
C TYR A 48 1.95 -9.93 -9.72
N ILE A 49 2.33 -9.01 -10.63
CA ILE A 49 1.36 -8.12 -11.30
C ILE A 49 0.28 -8.91 -12.05
N ARG A 50 0.65 -9.98 -12.77
CA ARG A 50 -0.31 -10.87 -13.45
C ARG A 50 -1.27 -11.57 -12.48
N ILE A 51 -0.77 -11.99 -11.32
CA ILE A 51 -1.60 -12.59 -10.26
C ILE A 51 -2.59 -11.54 -9.73
N ILE A 52 -2.12 -10.33 -9.40
CA ILE A 52 -2.99 -9.24 -8.95
C ILE A 52 -4.05 -8.92 -10.00
N GLU A 53 -3.66 -8.79 -11.27
CA GLU A 53 -4.59 -8.54 -12.37
C GLU A 53 -5.68 -9.62 -12.48
N ARG A 54 -5.30 -10.91 -12.37
CA ARG A 54 -6.24 -12.05 -12.39
C ARG A 54 -7.22 -12.04 -11.23
N PHE A 55 -6.77 -11.65 -10.04
CA PHE A 55 -7.55 -11.71 -8.80
C PHE A 55 -8.02 -10.34 -8.28
N GLN A 56 -7.90 -9.28 -9.09
CA GLN A 56 -8.21 -7.89 -8.69
C GLN A 56 -9.63 -7.70 -8.12
N LYS A 57 -10.58 -8.56 -8.47
CA LYS A 57 -11.96 -8.50 -7.96
C LYS A 57 -12.11 -8.97 -6.52
N ILE A 58 -11.18 -9.77 -6.01
CA ILE A 58 -11.22 -10.31 -4.65
C ILE A 58 -10.18 -9.69 -3.71
N ILE A 59 -9.16 -9.02 -4.25
CA ILE A 59 -8.13 -8.34 -3.46
C ILE A 59 -8.64 -6.93 -3.11
N LEU A 60 -8.82 -6.66 -1.81
CA LEU A 60 -9.39 -5.40 -1.32
C LEU A 60 -8.31 -4.35 -0.96
N GLY A 61 -7.06 -4.78 -0.85
CA GLY A 61 -5.95 -3.91 -0.48
C GLY A 61 -4.66 -4.70 -0.32
N GLN A 62 -3.54 -4.03 -0.55
CA GLN A 62 -2.20 -4.59 -0.39
C GLN A 62 -1.40 -3.65 0.52
N PHE A 63 -0.81 -4.16 1.60
CA PHE A 63 -0.18 -3.37 2.65
C PHE A 63 1.31 -3.70 2.76
N PHE A 64 2.13 -2.65 2.74
CA PHE A 64 3.58 -2.71 2.70
C PHE A 64 4.26 -1.77 3.70
N GLY A 65 5.58 -1.93 3.82
CA GLY A 65 6.46 -1.02 4.56
C GLY A 65 7.77 -0.82 3.80
N HIS A 66 8.89 -1.13 4.46
CA HIS A 66 10.26 -1.10 3.95
C HIS A 66 10.84 0.29 3.63
N TYR A 67 10.11 1.16 2.94
CA TYR A 67 10.60 2.51 2.60
C TYR A 67 10.60 3.49 3.77
N HIS A 68 9.94 3.14 4.88
CA HIS A 68 9.76 3.98 6.07
C HIS A 68 8.96 5.28 5.83
N SER A 69 8.55 5.56 4.60
CA SER A 69 7.68 6.66 4.22
C SER A 69 6.21 6.26 4.16
N ALA A 70 5.34 7.26 4.24
CA ALA A 70 3.91 7.09 4.39
C ALA A 70 3.18 7.30 3.04
N GLU A 71 3.24 6.33 2.12
CA GLU A 71 2.81 6.48 0.72
C GLU A 71 1.65 5.55 0.30
N TYR A 72 1.14 5.73 -0.92
CA TYR A 72 0.40 4.68 -1.63
C TYR A 72 0.78 4.66 -3.11
N ARG A 73 0.60 3.52 -3.78
CA ARG A 73 0.89 3.34 -5.21
C ARG A 73 -0.29 2.70 -5.91
N VAL A 74 -0.58 3.21 -7.11
CA VAL A 74 -1.62 2.67 -7.99
C VAL A 74 -0.96 1.69 -8.96
N MET A 75 -1.58 0.52 -9.13
CA MET A 75 -1.07 -0.55 -10.00
C MET A 75 -1.87 -0.63 -11.31
N TYR A 76 -1.15 -0.83 -12.40
CA TYR A 76 -1.69 -1.00 -13.75
C TYR A 76 -1.20 -2.33 -14.36
N PRO A 77 -1.94 -2.88 -15.34
CA PRO A 77 -1.53 -4.04 -16.11
C PRO A 77 -0.23 -3.85 -16.87
N LEU A 78 0.43 -4.97 -17.19
CA LEU A 78 1.65 -4.98 -18.00
C LEU A 78 1.38 -4.68 -19.48
N ASP A 79 0.14 -4.77 -19.94
CA ASP A 79 -0.24 -4.50 -21.33
C ASP A 79 -0.31 -3.00 -21.67
N GLY A 80 -0.11 -2.12 -20.68
CA GLY A 80 -0.13 -0.66 -20.84
C GLY A 80 -1.54 -0.06 -20.81
N SER A 81 -2.57 -0.83 -20.46
CA SER A 81 -3.91 -0.27 -20.26
C SER A 81 -3.98 0.58 -18.98
N ASN A 82 -4.81 1.62 -19.02
CA ASN A 82 -4.97 2.57 -17.90
C ASN A 82 -6.03 2.13 -16.89
N THR A 83 -6.35 0.84 -16.82
CA THR A 83 -7.31 0.32 -15.83
C THR A 83 -6.58 0.02 -14.54
N VAL A 84 -7.00 0.61 -13.42
CA VAL A 84 -6.39 0.31 -12.12
C VAL A 84 -6.74 -1.12 -11.70
N ILE A 85 -5.71 -1.93 -11.40
CA ILE A 85 -5.86 -3.32 -10.96
C ILE A 85 -5.56 -3.53 -9.47
N GLY A 86 -5.03 -2.52 -8.79
CA GLY A 86 -4.66 -2.64 -7.38
C GLY A 86 -4.10 -1.35 -6.79
N VAL A 87 -4.04 -1.33 -5.46
CA VAL A 87 -3.43 -0.25 -4.68
C VAL A 87 -2.49 -0.87 -3.65
N GLN A 88 -1.28 -0.34 -3.55
CA GLN A 88 -0.29 -0.67 -2.53
C GLN A 88 -0.26 0.46 -1.50
N PHE A 89 -0.61 0.18 -0.25
CA PHE A 89 -0.49 1.12 0.86
C PHE A 89 0.84 0.89 1.57
N LEU A 90 1.69 1.91 1.60
CA LEU A 90 2.99 1.85 2.28
C LEU A 90 2.86 2.57 3.61
N SER A 91 3.00 1.82 4.71
CA SER A 91 2.91 2.38 6.05
C SER A 91 4.28 2.94 6.49
N PRO A 92 4.29 4.04 7.27
CA PRO A 92 5.54 4.61 7.77
C PRO A 92 6.18 3.70 8.82
N SER A 93 7.39 4.03 9.25
CA SER A 93 8.06 3.30 10.32
C SER A 93 7.86 3.91 11.71
N VAL A 94 7.87 3.03 12.71
CA VAL A 94 8.02 3.45 14.11
C VAL A 94 9.45 3.94 14.38
N THR A 95 10.45 3.33 13.72
CA THR A 95 11.83 3.80 13.82
C THR A 95 12.00 5.16 13.17
N THR A 96 12.89 5.96 13.73
CA THR A 96 13.28 7.26 13.18
C THR A 96 14.32 7.12 12.06
N PHE A 97 14.82 5.91 11.80
CA PHE A 97 15.84 5.70 10.79
C PHE A 97 15.29 5.97 9.37
N SER A 98 15.92 6.81 8.54
CA SER A 98 17.17 7.55 8.74
C SER A 98 16.97 9.07 8.80
N GLY A 99 15.87 9.53 9.39
CA GLY A 99 15.54 10.95 9.53
C GLY A 99 14.04 11.27 9.62
N SER A 100 13.19 10.26 9.83
CA SER A 100 11.73 10.41 9.93
C SER A 100 11.26 10.50 11.38
N ASN A 101 10.07 11.05 11.58
CA ASN A 101 9.36 10.98 12.84
C ASN A 101 8.91 9.53 13.13
N THR A 102 8.79 9.17 14.40
CA THR A 102 8.13 7.91 14.78
C THR A 102 6.67 7.97 14.37
N ALA A 103 6.20 7.03 13.54
CA ALA A 103 4.84 7.06 13.02
C ALA A 103 4.18 5.67 12.90
N TYR A 104 2.85 5.67 12.88
CA TYR A 104 2.01 4.52 12.52
C TYR A 104 0.81 4.97 11.69
N ARG A 105 0.18 4.01 10.99
CA ARG A 105 -0.99 4.28 10.14
C ARG A 105 -2.17 3.43 10.56
N LEU A 106 -3.35 4.05 10.59
CA LEU A 106 -4.64 3.37 10.72
C LEU A 106 -5.33 3.36 9.36
N TYR A 107 -5.91 2.22 9.00
CA TYR A 107 -6.75 2.06 7.82
C TYR A 107 -8.19 1.85 8.29
N PHE A 108 -9.11 2.63 7.75
CA PHE A 108 -10.53 2.48 8.00
C PHE A 108 -11.14 1.65 6.88
N VAL A 109 -11.95 0.67 7.26
CA VAL A 109 -12.60 -0.25 6.33
C VAL A 109 -14.11 -0.22 6.53
N ASP A 110 -14.86 -0.34 5.43
CA ASP A 110 -16.31 -0.51 5.52
C ASP A 110 -16.72 -1.93 5.93
N ASN A 111 -18.02 -2.16 6.05
CA ASN A 111 -18.57 -3.47 6.44
C ASN A 111 -18.28 -4.57 5.40
N GLU A 112 -17.93 -4.20 4.18
CA GLU A 112 -17.55 -5.09 3.10
C GLU A 112 -16.02 -5.27 2.99
N GLY A 113 -15.24 -4.60 3.82
CA GLY A 113 -13.78 -4.67 3.89
C GLY A 113 -13.05 -3.77 2.89
N TYR A 114 -13.72 -2.85 2.22
CA TYR A 114 -12.99 -1.89 1.37
C TYR A 114 -12.31 -0.84 2.24
N VAL A 115 -11.05 -0.53 1.94
CA VAL A 115 -10.36 0.61 2.58
C VAL A 115 -11.04 1.89 2.12
N THR A 116 -11.67 2.60 3.05
CA THR A 116 -12.42 3.83 2.78
C THR A 116 -11.61 5.08 3.12
N ASP A 117 -10.69 4.96 4.08
CA ASP A 117 -9.85 6.06 4.53
C ASP A 117 -8.57 5.53 5.23
N PHE A 118 -7.59 6.41 5.42
CA PHE A 118 -6.42 6.16 6.25
C PHE A 118 -5.94 7.42 6.97
N GLU A 119 -5.41 7.26 8.18
CA GLU A 119 -4.77 8.33 8.93
C GLU A 119 -3.37 7.93 9.39
N THR A 120 -2.46 8.90 9.39
CA THR A 120 -1.09 8.71 9.85
C THR A 120 -0.87 9.49 11.12
N ASN A 121 -0.49 8.80 12.18
CA ASN A 121 -0.16 9.39 13.46
C ASN A 121 1.35 9.38 13.61
N TYR A 122 1.94 10.50 14.04
CA TYR A 122 3.38 10.63 14.22
C TYR A 122 3.71 11.43 15.48
N ILE A 123 4.93 11.28 15.98
CA ILE A 123 5.47 12.08 17.08
C ILE A 123 6.42 13.13 16.47
N PRO A 124 6.13 14.44 16.59
CA PRO A 124 7.07 15.49 16.19
C PRO A 124 8.32 15.43 17.08
N LEU A 125 9.43 14.94 16.53
CA LEU A 125 10.63 14.66 17.34
C LEU A 125 11.27 15.93 17.92
N ASP A 126 11.16 17.06 17.25
CA ASP A 126 11.62 18.36 17.75
C ASP A 126 10.89 18.77 19.03
N GLN A 127 9.58 18.53 19.11
CA GLN A 127 8.78 18.79 20.30
C GLN A 127 9.03 17.73 21.39
N ALA A 128 9.09 16.46 21.00
CA ALA A 128 9.32 15.34 21.91
C ALA A 128 10.68 15.44 22.60
N ASN A 129 11.74 15.83 21.88
CA ASN A 129 13.08 16.03 22.42
C ASN A 129 13.16 17.19 23.42
N ASN A 130 12.21 18.13 23.36
CA ASN A 130 12.06 19.20 24.36
C ASN A 130 11.17 18.80 25.55
N GLY A 131 10.79 17.52 25.65
CA GLY A 131 9.98 16.96 26.74
C GLY A 131 8.47 17.00 26.51
N ASN A 132 8.00 17.52 25.37
CA ASN A 132 6.58 17.54 25.02
C ASN A 132 6.23 16.37 24.09
N VAL A 133 5.86 15.23 24.69
CA VAL A 133 5.57 14.00 23.94
C VAL A 133 4.07 13.86 23.70
N TYR A 134 3.66 13.96 22.43
CA TYR A 134 2.29 13.76 21.99
C TYR A 134 2.26 13.25 20.55
N TRP A 135 1.12 12.65 20.17
CA TRP A 135 0.86 12.22 18.80
C TRP A 135 0.13 13.32 18.04
N GLU A 136 0.67 13.69 16.88
CA GLU A 136 -0.02 14.47 15.87
C GLU A 136 -0.59 13.56 14.78
N LYS A 137 -1.61 14.06 14.09
CA LYS A 137 -2.32 13.30 13.06
C LYS A 137 -2.36 14.04 11.73
N ILE A 138 -2.01 13.33 10.67
CA ILE A 138 -2.33 13.67 9.28
C ILE A 138 -3.46 12.76 8.80
N SER A 139 -4.66 13.34 8.66
CA SER A 139 -5.81 12.64 8.07
C SER A 139 -5.82 12.85 6.56
N ASN A 140 -6.32 11.86 5.81
CA ASN A 140 -6.60 12.05 4.40
C ASN A 140 -7.77 13.03 4.23
N ARG A 141 -7.48 14.31 4.01
CA ARG A 141 -8.47 15.41 3.97
C ARG A 141 -9.39 15.41 2.74
N SER A 142 -9.41 14.33 1.99
CA SER A 142 -9.73 14.44 0.57
C SER A 142 -11.21 14.26 0.24
N GLY A 143 -12.03 13.77 1.18
CA GLY A 143 -13.47 13.59 0.96
C GLY A 143 -13.79 12.60 -0.17
N TYR A 144 -12.80 11.88 -0.71
CA TYR A 144 -13.00 10.87 -1.73
C TYR A 144 -13.40 9.56 -1.07
N ASN A 145 -14.50 8.98 -1.54
CA ASN A 145 -14.89 7.63 -1.19
C ASN A 145 -13.94 6.64 -1.88
N LEU A 146 -12.93 6.15 -1.14
CA LEU A 146 -11.87 5.28 -1.65
C LEU A 146 -12.29 3.84 -1.94
N ARG A 147 -13.59 3.52 -1.84
CA ARG A 147 -14.13 2.17 -2.06
C ARG A 147 -13.82 1.61 -3.46
N ASN A 148 -13.59 2.47 -4.46
CA ASN A 148 -13.21 2.04 -5.80
C ASN A 148 -11.70 2.22 -6.01
N MET A 149 -10.99 1.18 -6.45
CA MET A 149 -9.56 1.29 -6.77
C MET A 149 -9.26 2.39 -7.79
N GLN A 150 -10.17 2.65 -8.75
CA GLN A 150 -10.04 3.76 -9.71
C GLN A 150 -10.06 5.14 -9.02
N SER A 151 -10.74 5.26 -7.88
CA SER A 151 -10.78 6.52 -7.13
C SER A 151 -9.41 6.89 -6.55
N PHE A 152 -8.51 5.92 -6.34
CA PHE A 152 -7.14 6.22 -5.94
C PHE A 152 -6.33 6.88 -7.06
N ASP A 153 -6.59 6.55 -8.32
CA ASP A 153 -5.95 7.23 -9.45
C ASP A 153 -6.51 8.65 -9.63
N VAL A 154 -7.82 8.81 -9.49
CA VAL A 154 -8.45 10.14 -9.50
C VAL A 154 -7.92 11.01 -8.35
N PHE A 155 -7.82 10.45 -7.15
CA PHE A 155 -7.26 11.12 -5.99
C PHE A 155 -5.80 11.52 -6.25
N ARG A 156 -4.96 10.61 -6.76
CA ARG A 156 -3.58 10.90 -7.13
C ARG A 156 -3.46 12.04 -8.14
N GLN A 157 -4.34 12.10 -9.13
CA GLN A 157 -4.36 13.16 -10.15
C GLN A 157 -4.83 14.51 -9.59
N GLY A 158 -5.66 14.51 -8.54
CA GLY A 158 -6.18 15.72 -7.90
C GLY A 158 -5.26 16.36 -6.87
N MET A 159 -4.24 15.63 -6.38
CA MET A 159 -3.31 16.15 -5.38
C MET A 159 -2.29 17.13 -5.99
N SER A 160 -2.06 18.23 -5.30
CA SER A 160 -0.92 19.12 -5.54
C SER A 160 0.40 18.48 -5.11
N LEU A 161 1.53 18.92 -5.67
CA LEU A 161 2.86 18.49 -5.24
C LEU A 161 3.14 18.79 -3.76
N SER A 162 2.55 19.86 -3.21
CA SER A 162 2.63 20.19 -1.78
C SER A 162 1.91 19.14 -0.93
N GLU A 163 0.71 18.73 -1.33
CA GLU A 163 -0.04 17.70 -0.61
C GLU A 163 0.66 16.36 -0.71
N MET A 164 1.18 15.97 -1.88
CA MET A 164 1.96 14.73 -2.02
C MET A 164 3.19 14.71 -1.09
N ARG A 165 3.88 15.85 -0.96
CA ARG A 165 5.05 15.96 -0.06
C ARG A 165 4.67 15.83 1.41
N GLU A 166 3.52 16.32 1.84
CA GLU A 166 3.08 16.21 3.23
C GLU A 166 2.90 14.74 3.67
N TYR A 167 2.46 13.86 2.77
CA TYR A 167 2.41 12.42 3.04
C TYR A 167 3.78 11.72 2.98
N CYS A 168 4.72 12.22 2.18
CA CYS A 168 6.05 11.62 2.01
C CYS A 168 7.09 12.09 3.05
N LEU A 169 6.87 13.20 3.75
CA LEU A 169 7.87 13.85 4.64
C LEU A 169 7.77 13.46 6.12
N LEU A 170 6.95 12.45 6.46
CA LEU A 170 6.91 11.91 7.82
C LEU A 170 8.11 11.02 8.12
#